data_AF-T0YH67-F1
#
_entry.id   AF-T0YH67-F1
#
_cell.length_a   1.000
_cell.length_b   1.000
_cell.length_c   1.000
_cell.angle_alpha   90.00
_cell.angle_beta   90.00
_cell.angle_gamma   90.00
#
_symmetry.space_group_name_H-M   'P 1'
#
loop_
_entity.id
_entity.type
_entity.pdbx_description
1 polymer ?
#
loop_
_entity_poly.entity_id
_entity_poly.type
_entity_poly.pdbx_seq_one_letter_code
_entity_poly.pdbx_strand_id
1 'polypeptide(L)'
;MSRITRNLMRSNLAAFAAKWQQARREKALAQTFWLRFYECFGIRPEDVALYEHEVHKIGGGVGFIDSFIPGLLIVEHKSRGKSLDVAFDQAADYALALPE
;
A
#
# COMPACT_ATOMS: atom_id res chain seq x y z
N MET A 1 16.74 -7.86 1.08
CA MET A 1 15.57 -8.11 0.19
C MET A 1 15.88 -9.28 -0.73
N SER A 2 14.98 -10.26 -0.80
CA SER A 2 15.13 -11.38 -1.75
C SER A 2 14.90 -10.88 -3.17
N ARG A 3 15.79 -11.22 -4.11
CA ARG A 3 15.68 -10.78 -5.50
C ARG A 3 14.59 -11.59 -6.22
N ILE A 4 13.36 -11.09 -6.20
CA ILE A 4 12.22 -11.67 -6.93
C ILE A 4 12.26 -11.27 -8.41
N THR A 5 11.92 -12.20 -9.31
CA THR A 5 11.83 -11.89 -10.75
C THR A 5 10.48 -11.24 -11.09
N ARG A 6 10.42 -10.48 -12.19
CA ARG A 6 9.18 -9.87 -12.68
C ARG A 6 8.07 -10.91 -12.93
N ASN A 7 8.43 -12.10 -13.43
CA ASN A 7 7.47 -13.17 -13.67
C ASN A 7 6.91 -13.73 -12.37
N LEU A 8 7.76 -13.94 -11.36
CA LEU A 8 7.32 -14.39 -10.05
C LEU A 8 6.43 -13.35 -9.36
N MET A 9 6.80 -12.05 -9.43
CA MET A 9 5.93 -10.97 -8.95
C MET A 9 4.54 -11.00 -9.60
N ARG A 10 4.47 -11.11 -10.93
CA ARG A 10 3.18 -11.18 -11.65
C ARG A 10 2.34 -12.38 -11.23
N SER A 11 2.97 -13.55 -11.07
CA SER A 11 2.30 -14.77 -10.60
C SER A 11 1.74 -14.60 -9.18
N ASN A 12 2.53 -14.03 -8.28
CA ASN A 12 2.13 -13.77 -6.90
C ASN A 12 0.96 -12.78 -6.84
N LEU A 13 1.03 -11.69 -7.60
CA LEU A 13 -0.02 -10.67 -7.69
C LEU A 13 -1.34 -11.26 -8.24
N ALA A 14 -1.27 -12.15 -9.23
CA ALA A 14 -2.46 -12.81 -9.76
C ALA A 14 -3.13 -13.71 -8.70
N ALA A 15 -2.34 -14.52 -7.99
CA ALA A 15 -2.84 -15.36 -6.91
C ALA A 15 -3.41 -14.53 -5.74
N PHE A 16 -2.75 -13.43 -5.40
CA PHE A 16 -3.22 -12.46 -4.41
C PHE A 16 -4.58 -11.88 -4.82
N ALA A 17 -4.70 -11.36 -6.04
CA ALA A 17 -5.95 -10.78 -6.52
C ALA A 17 -7.12 -11.77 -6.47
N ALA A 18 -6.88 -13.03 -6.87
CA ALA A 18 -7.88 -14.09 -6.78
C ALA A 18 -8.30 -14.38 -5.33
N LYS A 19 -7.35 -14.48 -4.41
CA LYS A 19 -7.62 -14.75 -2.99
C LYS A 19 -8.44 -13.64 -2.32
N TRP A 20 -8.16 -12.38 -2.66
CA TRP A 20 -8.75 -11.22 -1.99
C TRP A 20 -9.97 -10.64 -2.72
N GLN A 21 -10.39 -11.23 -3.85
CA GLN A 21 -11.51 -10.73 -4.68
C GLN A 21 -12.81 -10.50 -3.89
N GLN A 22 -13.07 -11.35 -2.89
CA GLN A 22 -14.30 -11.28 -2.09
C GLN A 22 -14.13 -10.64 -0.71
N ALA A 23 -12.93 -10.14 -0.40
CA ALA A 23 -12.66 -9.57 0.92
C ALA A 23 -13.62 -8.41 1.24
N ARG A 24 -14.18 -8.45 2.46
CA ARG A 24 -15.08 -7.42 3.00
C ARG A 24 -14.52 -6.93 4.34
N ARG A 25 -14.87 -5.70 4.70
CA ARG A 25 -14.22 -4.88 5.73
C ARG A 25 -14.18 -5.55 7.11
N GLU A 26 -12.96 -5.76 7.62
CA GLU A 26 -12.60 -5.72 9.04
C GLU A 26 -11.24 -5.02 9.18
N LYS A 27 -11.03 -4.21 10.23
CA LYS A 27 -9.76 -3.48 10.43
C LYS A 27 -8.55 -4.44 10.50
N ALA A 28 -8.73 -5.60 11.11
CA ALA A 28 -7.72 -6.66 11.18
C ALA A 28 -7.35 -7.25 9.81
N LEU A 29 -8.28 -7.26 8.85
CA LEU A 29 -8.03 -7.74 7.49
C LEU A 29 -7.17 -6.77 6.67
N ALA A 30 -7.24 -5.45 6.95
CA ALA A 30 -6.45 -4.46 6.22
C ALA A 30 -4.94 -4.65 6.46
N GLN A 31 -4.54 -4.85 7.72
CA GLN A 31 -3.13 -5.07 8.05
C GLN A 31 -2.61 -6.37 7.44
N THR A 32 -3.41 -7.44 7.50
CA THR A 32 -3.08 -8.72 6.86
C THR A 32 -2.98 -8.58 5.34
N PHE A 33 -3.90 -7.84 4.71
CA PHE A 33 -3.88 -7.56 3.28
C PHE A 33 -2.55 -6.92 2.87
N TRP A 34 -2.10 -5.91 3.61
CA TRP A 34 -0.83 -5.23 3.34
C TRP A 34 0.38 -6.15 3.44
N LEU A 35 0.50 -6.88 4.55
CA LEU A 35 1.62 -7.80 4.73
C LEU A 35 1.69 -8.85 3.60
N ARG A 36 0.53 -9.41 3.20
CA ARG A 36 0.44 -10.37 2.08
C ARG A 36 0.71 -9.72 0.72
N PHE A 37 0.35 -8.45 0.56
CA PHE A 37 0.65 -7.72 -0.66
C PHE A 37 2.16 -7.47 -0.79
N TYR A 38 2.84 -7.09 0.29
CA TYR A 38 4.29 -6.86 0.29
C TYR A 38 5.11 -8.11 0.01
N GLU A 39 4.66 -9.26 0.51
CA GLU A 39 5.25 -10.57 0.17
C GLU A 39 5.24 -10.82 -1.36
N CYS A 40 4.26 -10.28 -2.11
CA CYS A 40 4.23 -10.41 -3.57
C CYS A 40 5.40 -9.70 -4.27
N PHE A 41 6.02 -8.71 -3.62
CA PHE A 41 7.20 -7.98 -4.09
C PHE A 41 8.51 -8.49 -3.46
N GLY A 42 8.47 -9.59 -2.70
CA GLY A 42 9.65 -10.13 -2.01
C GLY A 42 10.09 -9.28 -0.80
N ILE A 43 9.21 -8.40 -0.33
CA ILE A 43 9.40 -7.62 0.90
C ILE A 43 8.87 -8.48 2.05
N ARG A 44 9.69 -8.70 3.07
CA ARG A 44 9.29 -9.53 4.20
C ARG A 44 8.50 -8.69 5.20
N PRO A 45 7.40 -9.19 5.78
CA PRO A 45 6.60 -8.48 6.78
C PRO A 45 7.43 -7.84 7.91
N GLU A 46 8.47 -8.53 8.39
CA GLU A 46 9.38 -8.05 9.43
C GLU A 46 10.26 -6.87 9.00
N ASP A 47 10.47 -6.69 7.70
CA ASP A 47 11.22 -5.57 7.12
C ASP A 47 10.29 -4.37 6.83
N VAL A 48 8.97 -4.53 7.02
CA VAL A 48 7.99 -3.46 6.78
C VAL A 48 7.66 -2.77 8.09
N ALA A 49 8.10 -1.53 8.22
CA ALA A 49 7.58 -0.67 9.25
C ALA A 49 6.24 -0.08 8.77
N LEU A 50 5.14 -0.67 9.25
CA LEU A 50 3.79 -0.14 9.02
C LEU A 50 3.63 1.16 9.83
N TYR A 51 4.07 2.28 9.26
CA TYR A 51 3.82 3.59 9.82
C TYR A 51 2.52 4.16 9.24
N GLU A 52 1.52 4.39 10.09
CA GLU A 52 0.47 5.38 9.79
C GLU A 52 1.15 6.76 9.88
N HIS A 53 1.67 7.25 8.76
CA HIS A 53 2.39 8.51 8.73
C HIS A 53 1.42 9.67 8.49
N GLU A 54 1.46 10.65 9.38
CA GLU A 54 0.77 11.93 9.21
C GLU A 54 1.55 12.77 8.19
N VAL A 55 0.89 13.20 7.12
CA VAL A 55 1.51 14.03 6.08
C VAL A 55 0.83 15.38 6.00
N HIS A 56 1.63 16.43 6.07
CA HIS A 56 1.16 17.79 5.78
C HIS A 56 1.11 18.00 4.26
N LYS A 57 -0.09 18.24 3.74
CA LYS A 57 -0.32 18.47 2.31
C LYS A 57 0.17 19.86 1.90
N ILE A 58 0.61 19.99 0.64
CA ILE A 58 1.13 21.24 0.05
C ILE A 58 0.13 22.41 0.14
N GLY A 59 -1.19 22.11 0.11
CA GLY A 59 -2.26 23.11 0.19
C GLY A 59 -2.74 23.48 1.60
N GLY A 60 -2.09 22.98 2.65
CA GLY A 60 -2.57 23.11 4.03
C GLY A 60 -3.60 22.04 4.36
N GLY A 61 -3.30 21.22 5.36
CA GLY A 61 -4.16 20.11 5.79
C GLY A 61 -3.34 18.88 6.17
N VAL A 62 -3.94 18.05 7.01
CA VAL A 62 -3.35 16.80 7.49
C VAL A 62 -3.98 15.64 6.73
N GLY A 63 -3.14 14.80 6.14
CA GLY A 63 -3.50 13.51 5.57
C GLY A 63 -2.85 12.38 6.35
N PHE A 64 -3.39 11.17 6.17
CA PHE A 64 -2.79 9.95 6.69
C PHE A 64 -2.51 9.03 5.51
N ILE A 65 -1.30 8.51 5.44
CA ILE A 65 -0.95 7.43 4.52
C ILE A 65 -1.31 6.10 5.19
N ASP A 66 -2.03 5.24 4.48
CA ASP A 66 -2.39 3.92 5.00
C ASP A 66 -1.18 3.00 5.17
N SER A 67 -0.19 3.08 4.27
CA SER A 67 1.13 2.48 4.50
C SER A 67 2.24 3.13 3.66
N PHE A 68 3.43 3.22 4.22
CA PHE A 68 4.58 3.86 3.59
C PHE A 68 5.87 3.07 3.85
N ILE A 69 6.65 2.83 2.80
CA ILE A 69 8.01 2.31 2.86
C ILE A 69 8.92 3.37 2.19
N PRO A 70 9.72 4.12 2.98
CA PRO A 70 10.59 5.17 2.45
C PRO A 70 11.46 4.70 1.28
N GLY A 71 11.50 5.49 0.21
CA GLY A 71 12.26 5.20 -1.02
C GLY A 71 11.73 4.02 -1.85
N LEU A 72 10.59 3.42 -1.49
CA LEU A 72 10.08 2.22 -2.17
C LEU A 72 8.58 2.27 -2.53
N LEU A 73 7.69 2.61 -1.58
CA LEU A 73 6.26 2.42 -1.79
C LEU A 73 5.39 3.34 -0.93
N ILE A 74 4.40 3.97 -1.56
CA ILE A 74 3.27 4.63 -0.89
C ILE A 74 2.01 3.85 -1.21
N VAL A 75 1.13 3.75 -0.21
CA VAL A 75 -0.05 2.93 -0.29
C VAL A 75 -1.26 3.67 0.26
N GLU A 76 -2.30 3.72 -0.57
CA GLU A 76 -3.64 4.20 -0.19
C GLU A 76 -4.66 3.06 -0.31
N HIS A 77 -5.27 2.68 0.81
CA HIS A 77 -6.40 1.77 0.85
C HIS A 77 -7.70 2.52 0.62
N LYS A 78 -8.55 1.97 -0.24
CA LYS A 78 -9.95 2.36 -0.25
C LYS A 78 -10.82 1.14 -0.06
N SER A 79 -11.85 1.32 0.78
CA SER A 79 -12.87 0.31 0.97
C SER A 79 -13.65 0.10 -0.32
N ARG A 80 -14.16 -1.11 -0.51
CA ARG A 80 -14.87 -1.45 -1.75
C ARG A 80 -15.99 -0.44 -2.07
N GLY A 81 -16.02 -0.01 -3.33
CA GLY A 81 -17.00 0.95 -3.85
C GLY A 81 -16.59 2.41 -3.69
N LYS A 82 -15.43 2.70 -3.09
CA LYS A 82 -14.82 4.04 -3.09
C LYS A 82 -13.94 4.23 -4.34
N SER A 83 -13.78 5.47 -4.78
CA SER A 83 -12.99 5.81 -5.97
C SER A 83 -11.51 5.52 -5.75
N LEU A 84 -10.92 4.80 -6.71
CA LEU A 84 -9.47 4.57 -6.76
C LEU A 84 -8.73 5.74 -7.39
N ASP A 85 -9.39 6.55 -8.25
CA ASP A 85 -8.80 7.77 -8.81
C ASP A 85 -8.45 8.75 -7.68
N VAL A 86 -9.38 8.92 -6.73
CA VAL A 86 -9.12 9.74 -5.52
C VAL A 86 -7.98 9.16 -4.67
N ALA A 87 -7.84 7.83 -4.62
CA ALA A 87 -6.73 7.18 -3.90
C ALA A 87 -5.39 7.46 -4.58
N PHE A 88 -5.37 7.40 -5.92
CA PHE A 88 -4.20 7.68 -6.73
C PHE A 88 -3.76 9.14 -6.56
N ASP A 89 -4.69 10.09 -6.69
CA ASP A 89 -4.39 11.51 -6.52
C ASP A 89 -3.83 11.80 -5.11
N GLN A 90 -4.40 11.20 -4.07
CA GLN A 90 -3.89 11.31 -2.70
C GLN A 90 -2.47 10.75 -2.56
N ALA A 91 -2.20 9.57 -3.10
CA ALA A 91 -0.87 8.98 -3.05
C ALA A 91 0.17 9.82 -3.82
N ALA A 92 -0.22 10.41 -4.95
CA ALA A 92 0.64 11.30 -5.73
C ALA A 92 0.95 12.61 -4.98
N ASP A 93 -0.05 13.22 -4.36
CA ASP A 93 0.15 14.41 -3.51
C ASP A 93 1.12 14.12 -2.36
N TYR A 94 0.99 12.95 -1.71
CA TYR A 94 1.90 12.55 -0.64
C TYR A 94 3.32 12.29 -1.15
N ALA A 95 3.47 11.68 -2.32
CA ALA A 95 4.78 11.47 -2.93
C ALA A 95 5.52 12.79 -3.19
N LEU A 96 4.80 13.87 -3.52
CA LEU A 96 5.37 15.20 -3.70
C LEU A 96 5.68 15.92 -2.37
N ALA A 97 4.96 15.58 -1.29
CA ALA A 97 5.12 16.20 0.02
C ALA A 97 6.17 15.53 0.92
N LEU A 98 6.49 14.27 0.65
CA LEU A 98 7.50 13.53 1.40
C LEU A 98 8.92 13.92 0.94
N PRO A 99 9.85 14.16 1.89
CA PRO A 99 11.26 14.37 1.55
C PRO A 99 11.88 13.09 0.97
N GLU A 100 12.89 13.24 0.11
CA GLU A 100 13.70 12.13 -0.44
C GLU A 100 14.40 11.30 0.64
#